data_AF-A0A5P1FQS7-F1
#
_entry.id   AF-A0A5P1FQS7-F1
#
_cell.length_a   1.000
_cell.length_b   1.000
_cell.length_c   1.000
_cell.angle_alpha   90.00
_cell.angle_beta   90.00
_cell.angle_gamma   90.00
#
_symmetry.space_group_name_H-M   'P 1'
#
loop_
_entity.id
_entity.type
_entity.pdbx_description
1 polymer ?
#
loop_
_entity_poly.entity_id
_entity_poly.type
_entity_poly.pdbx_seq_one_letter_code
_entity_poly.pdbx_strand_id
1 'polypeptide(L)' 'MSFDVVGFVITVKPIFSNPTSKRMDVIIMNKEFDQLSVTLWGNLTEIEGSSLEDLKDAKPVVALLSVIGEFQLST' A
#
# COMPACT_ATOMS: atom_id res chain seq x y z
N MET A 1 12.16 -3.59 -12.09
CA MET A 1 13.08 -3.81 -10.95
C MET A 1 12.21 -3.86 -9.70
N SER A 2 12.38 -4.86 -8.83
CA SER A 2 11.67 -4.89 -7.55
C SER A 2 12.53 -4.28 -6.45
N PHE A 3 11.88 -3.80 -5.40
CA PHE A 3 12.53 -3.23 -4.22
C PHE A 3 11.69 -3.50 -2.97
N ASP A 4 12.33 -3.43 -1.81
CA ASP A 4 11.67 -3.59 -0.51
C ASP A 4 11.47 -2.22 0.13
N VAL A 5 10.35 -2.03 0.83
CA VAL A 5 10.05 -0.77 1.53
C VAL A 5 9.54 -1.02 2.94
N VAL A 6 9.89 -0.11 3.84
CA VAL A 6 9.36 -0.05 5.21
C VAL A 6 8.86 1.35 5.47
N GLY A 7 7.67 1.46 6.03
CA GLY A 7 7.06 2.75 6.34
C GLY A 7 5.90 2.62 7.32
N PHE A 8 5.46 3.75 7.86
CA PHE A 8 4.25 3.82 8.67
C PHE A 8 3.04 4.08 7.77
N VAL A 9 1.96 3.37 8.02
CA VAL A 9 0.69 3.56 7.31
C VAL A 9 0.06 4.87 7.76
N ILE A 10 -0.25 5.72 6.79
CA ILE A 10 -0.93 7.00 7.02
C ILE A 10 -2.40 6.89 6.62
N THR A 11 -2.63 6.34 5.44
CA THR A 11 -3.97 6.30 4.85
C THR A 11 -4.17 4.96 4.20
N VAL A 12 -5.31 4.35 4.49
CA VAL A 12 -5.81 3.17 3.82
C VAL A 12 -7.07 3.61 3.06
N LYS A 13 -7.03 3.58 1.72
CA LYS A 13 -8.20 3.95 0.91
C LYS A 13 -9.19 2.78 0.88
N PRO A 14 -10.49 3.04 0.71
CA PRO A 14 -11.49 1.97 0.56
C PRO A 14 -11.14 1.03 -0.60
N ILE A 15 -11.53 -0.24 -0.45
CA ILE A 15 -11.34 -1.25 -1.49
C ILE A 15 -12.12 -0.85 -2.75
N PHE A 16 -11.42 -0.83 -3.88
CA PHE A 16 -12.03 -0.72 -5.19
C PHE A 16 -12.21 -2.11 -5.79
N SER A 17 -13.47 -2.47 -6.10
CA SER A 17 -13.81 -3.75 -6.73
C SER A 17 -14.49 -3.52 -8.06
N ASN A 18 -13.95 -4.13 -9.11
CA ASN A 18 -14.63 -4.29 -10.40
C ASN A 18 -14.78 -5.81 -10.71
N PRO A 19 -15.49 -6.20 -11.78
CA PRO A 19 -15.72 -7.62 -12.08
C PRO A 19 -14.46 -8.45 -12.32
N THR A 20 -13.33 -7.82 -12.63
CA THR A 20 -12.09 -8.49 -13.05
C THR A 20 -10.92 -8.31 -12.07
N SER A 21 -11.03 -7.41 -11.10
CA SER A 21 -9.95 -7.05 -10.20
C SER A 21 -10.47 -6.38 -8.92
N LYS A 22 -9.77 -6.66 -7.83
CA LYS A 22 -9.89 -5.95 -6.56
C LYS A 22 -8.56 -5.30 -6.26
N ARG A 23 -8.60 -4.06 -5.78
CA ARG A 23 -7.41 -3.31 -5.39
C ARG A 23 -7.68 -2.39 -4.23
N MET A 24 -6.62 -2.04 -3.52
CA MET A 24 -6.65 -1.08 -2.43
C MET A 24 -5.35 -0.29 -2.41
N ASP A 25 -5.47 1.03 -2.29
CA ASP A 25 -4.30 1.90 -2.14
C ASP A 25 -4.00 2.12 -0.66
N VAL A 26 -2.75 1.88 -0.29
CA VAL A 26 -2.19 2.14 1.03
C VAL A 26 -1.10 3.19 0.87
N ILE A 27 -1.24 4.30 1.59
CA ILE A 27 -0.24 5.36 1.63
C ILE A 27 0.64 5.11 2.85
N ILE A 28 1.91 4.83 2.60
CA ILE A 28 2.94 4.71 3.63
C ILE A 28 3.87 5.92 3.57
N MET A 29 4.54 6.20 4.68
CA MET A 29 5.54 7.25 4.74
C MET A 29 6.80 6.76 5.47
N ASN A 30 7.95 7.23 5.01
CA ASN A 30 9.24 6.91 5.62
C ASN A 30 9.59 7.93 6.73
N LYS A 31 10.73 7.72 7.40
CA LYS A 31 11.24 8.63 8.44
C LYS A 31 11.57 10.06 7.95
N GLU A 32 11.76 10.24 6.64
CA GLU A 32 12.09 11.51 5.98
C GLU A 32 10.82 12.25 5.53
N PHE A 33 9.63 11.72 5.86
CA PHE A 33 8.31 12.22 5.47
C PHE A 33 7.98 12.07 3.98
N ASP A 34 8.76 11.27 3.25
CA ASP A 34 8.42 10.89 1.87
C ASP A 34 7.25 9.92 1.87
N GLN A 35 6.23 10.22 1.08
CA GLN A 35 5.05 9.37 0.93
C GLN A 35 5.17 8.48 -0.29
N LEU A 36 4.79 7.22 -0.13
CA LEU A 36 4.66 6.25 -1.20
C LEU A 36 3.24 5.67 -1.20
N SER A 37 2.59 5.73 -2.36
CA SER A 37 1.33 5.02 -2.58
C SER A 37 1.63 3.61 -3.08
N VAL A 38 1.20 2.61 -2.34
CA VAL A 38 1.31 1.20 -2.72
C VAL A 38 -0.09 0.65 -2.98
N THR A 39 -0.28 0.00 -4.12
CA THR A 39 -1.56 -0.63 -4.45
C THR A 39 -1.46 -2.14 -4.22
N LEU A 40 -2.28 -2.66 -3.31
CA LEU A 40 -2.52 -4.09 -3.13
C LEU A 40 -3.51 -4.57 -4.21
N TRP A 41 -3.30 -5.77 -4.73
CA TRP A 41 -4.13 -6.35 -5.79
C TRP A 41 -4.59 -7.77 -5.45
N GLY A 42 -5.77 -8.14 -5.93
CA GLY A 42 -6.32 -9.50 -5.79
C GLY A 42 -6.44 -9.93 -4.34
N ASN A 43 -6.03 -11.16 -4.03
CA ASN A 43 -6.17 -11.77 -2.71
C ASN A 43 -5.46 -10.98 -1.59
N LEU A 44 -4.38 -10.26 -1.91
CA LEU A 44 -3.68 -9.41 -0.93
C LEU A 44 -4.58 -8.28 -0.43
N THR A 45 -5.50 -7.79 -1.26
CA THR A 45 -6.48 -6.77 -0.86
C THR A 45 -7.44 -7.31 0.19
N GLU A 46 -7.81 -8.57 0.09
CA GLU A 46 -8.81 -9.17 0.99
C GLU A 46 -8.19 -9.58 2.33
N ILE A 47 -6.99 -10.16 2.29
CA ILE A 47 -6.33 -10.69 3.50
C ILE A 47 -5.60 -9.57 4.24
N GLU A 48 -4.63 -8.95 3.58
CA GLU A 48 -3.77 -7.92 4.19
C GLU A 48 -4.48 -6.57 4.23
N GLY A 49 -5.25 -6.24 3.18
CA GLY A 49 -5.98 -4.97 3.12
C GLY A 49 -7.03 -4.83 4.23
N SER A 50 -7.78 -5.89 4.54
CA SER A 50 -8.73 -5.88 5.68
C SER A 50 -8.00 -5.64 7.00
N SER A 51 -6.88 -6.32 7.22
CA SER A 51 -6.07 -6.16 8.43
C SER A 51 -5.51 -4.73 8.57
N LEU A 52 -5.09 -4.12 7.46
CA LEU A 52 -4.62 -2.73 7.44
C LEU A 52 -5.75 -1.72 7.68
N GLU A 53 -6.96 -2.00 7.20
CA GLU A 53 -8.13 -1.17 7.44
C GLU A 53 -8.50 -1.16 8.93
N ASP A 54 -8.48 -2.33 9.57
CA ASP A 54 -8.74 -2.49 11.01
C ASP A 54 -7.69 -1.79 11.87
N LEU A 55 -6.44 -1.76 11.41
CA LEU A 55 -5.29 -1.19 12.14
C LEU A 55 -5.00 0.27 11.79
N LYS A 56 -5.72 0.90 10.85
CA LYS A 56 -5.35 2.22 10.29
C LYS A 56 -5.13 3.31 11.36
N ASP A 57 -5.94 3.30 12.41
CA ASP A 57 -5.90 4.33 13.45
C ASP A 57 -4.69 4.13 14.39
N ALA A 58 -4.16 2.91 14.47
CA ALA A 58 -2.93 2.60 15.20
C ALA A 58 -1.66 2.99 14.44
N LYS A 59 -1.79 3.39 13.16
CA LYS A 59 -0.66 3.77 12.28
C LYS A 59 0.46 2.72 12.29
N PRO A 60 0.17 1.46 11.87
CA PRO A 60 1.14 0.38 11.95
C PRO A 60 2.36 0.66 11.07
N VAL A 61 3.50 0.13 11.49
CA VAL A 61 4.68 0.02 10.62
C VAL A 61 4.51 -1.24 9.78
N VAL A 62 4.65 -1.08 8.47
CA VAL A 62 4.57 -2.18 7.49
C VAL A 62 5.90 -2.36 6.77
N ALA A 63 6.23 -3.61 6.50
CA ALA A 63 7.32 -4.00 5.62
C ALA A 63 6.73 -4.69 4.41
N LEU A 64 6.99 -4.14 3.22
CA LEU A 64 6.49 -4.66 1.95
C LEU A 64 7.69 -5.14 1.15
N LEU A 65 7.68 -6.43 0.81
CA LEU A 65 8.77 -7.09 0.12
C LEU A 65 8.46 -7.27 -1.35
N SER A 66 9.47 -7.18 -2.21
CA SER A 66 9.39 -7.36 -3.65
C SER A 66 8.31 -6.50 -4.32
N VAL A 67 8.22 -5.23 -3.91
CA VAL A 67 7.33 -4.24 -4.54
C VAL A 67 7.84 -3.90 -5.92
N ILE A 68 6.92 -3.82 -6.90
CA ILE A 68 7.24 -3.40 -8.26
C ILE A 68 6.77 -1.96 -8.41
N GLY A 69 7.69 -1.06 -8.74
CA GLY A 69 7.36 0.33 -9.07
C GLY A 69 7.56 0.60 -10.55
N GLU A 70 6.62 1.33 -11.15
CA GLU A 70 6.92 2.13 -12.34
C GLU A 70 7.48 3.48 -11.88
N PHE A 71 8.72 3.78 -12.25
CA PHE A 71 9.27 5.12 -12.10
C PHE A 71 8.54 6.04 -13.09
N GLN A 72 7.48 6.70 -12.64
CA GLN A 72 6.87 7.79 -13.39
C GLN A 72 7.88 8.96 -13.36
N LEU A 73 8.70 9.08 -14.40
CA LEU A 73 9.42 10.32 -14.70
C LEU A 73 8.36 11.41 -14.82
N SER A 74 8.26 12.28 -13.83
CA SER A 74 7.56 13.55 -13.98
C SER A 74 8.26 14.34 -15.09
N THR A 75 7.67 14.36 -16.29
CA THR A 75 8.01 15.28 -17.38
C THR A 75 7.71 16.73 -17.01
#